data_AF-A0A183MY91-F1
#
_entry.id   AF-A0A183MY91-F1
#
_cell.length_a   1.000
_cell.length_b   1.000
_cell.length_c   1.000
_cell.angle_alpha   90.00
_cell.angle_beta   90.00
_cell.angle_gamma   90.00
#
_symmetry.space_group_name_H-M   'P 1'
#
loop_
_entity.id
_entity.type
_entity.pdbx_description
1 polymer ?
#
loop_
_entity_poly.entity_id
_entity_poly.type
_entity_poly.pdbx_seq_one_letter_code
_entity_poly.pdbx_strand_id
1 'polypeptide(L)'
;MVEPTGTHIPANIARLGHHDRQARPPHQGSIYSRDGLVDGVPVWPMIFYCLRTGDTEVTLEVARDALNNLGNFVTVLEDYVKHNRRLRTPNQARFRQTCKQVIKSTRDPYKRLTYSILGQCDLTENHSDIISNIDDFLWIKISQVIAQEPSESVVASKISMDDTFTLGEVHFDAWSQPLVFFKILCLTQQYEAAIGFLARFEQLRCHAVHIALVLRDLHMLLLPNWLHAPLVVRNDYDPTGFRRLNLARLIMLYTRKFEFTDPEKALMYYYMLSDIPITTEKSPEDSNATIPSGLYNTSLKHLTAKGQNLFVQCVCELALANKELDLLLGCVGENDIRKPGAIDRFCRSVESRRELIRTVADVFESTGQVVEAIHLYLLASSCGDPKPDVLVSVTLINTVLSSVIVTSDLGSTPITQSRSGGQLDRTSLLRLATEIAHKVRRLGLSSDDSNYLIQNDMETSVTGSTSAIKILFYLLDLAAFFDLVDAERWQAAIDHIDQLGLFPINSQASNVEFCAMLFSQLPDLVRRPLPWALYALMRCLSAKCGRVTSVTSNGTRADSTSKMAISEIRSRAKALIAYVGRIPHRLPSEIYAGLTRMDMEMI
;
A
#
# COMPACT_ATOMS: atom_id res chain seq x y z
N MET A 1 51.39 57.28 23.92
CA MET A 1 52.05 56.41 22.93
C MET A 1 51.15 55.22 22.74
N VAL A 2 50.48 55.15 21.59
CA VAL A 2 49.62 54.02 21.22
C VAL A 2 50.58 52.91 20.79
N GLU A 3 50.57 51.78 21.50
CA GLU A 3 51.28 50.57 21.09
C GLU A 3 50.75 50.11 19.71
N PRO A 4 51.61 49.62 18.80
CA PRO A 4 51.14 49.06 17.56
C PRO A 4 50.31 47.82 17.90
N THR A 5 49.05 47.82 17.46
CA THR A 5 48.15 46.67 17.52
C THR A 5 48.81 45.50 16.80
N GLY A 6 49.43 44.61 17.58
CA GLY A 6 49.98 43.36 17.08
C GLY A 6 48.86 42.52 16.48
N THR A 7 49.14 42.02 15.28
CA THR A 7 48.36 41.05 14.51
C THR A 7 47.97 39.87 15.38
N HIS A 8 46.74 39.82 15.88
CA HIS A 8 46.27 38.66 16.63
C HIS A 8 45.72 37.61 15.65
N ILE A 9 46.58 37.07 14.78
CA ILE A 9 46.25 35.87 14.03
C ILE A 9 45.94 34.77 15.06
N PRO A 10 44.74 34.15 15.06
CA PRO A 10 44.41 33.10 16.00
C PRO A 10 45.51 32.04 16.04
N ALA A 11 46.02 31.71 17.23
CA ALA A 11 47.18 30.81 17.40
C ALA A 11 47.04 29.47 16.67
N ASN A 12 45.80 29.03 16.42
CA ASN A 12 45.48 27.82 15.67
C ASN A 12 45.84 27.91 14.18
N ILE A 13 45.67 29.08 13.55
CA ILE A 13 45.96 29.31 12.13
C ILE A 13 47.47 29.42 11.92
N ALA A 14 48.17 30.14 12.80
CA ALA A 14 49.63 30.20 12.80
C ALA A 14 50.25 28.80 12.99
N ARG A 15 49.69 27.96 13.88
CA ARG A 15 50.11 26.57 14.07
C ARG A 15 49.90 25.70 12.82
N LEU A 16 48.82 25.89 12.07
CA LEU A 16 48.56 25.17 10.82
C LEU A 16 49.59 25.50 9.73
N GLY A 17 49.89 26.80 9.55
CA GLY A 17 50.95 27.24 8.63
C GLY A 17 52.35 26.75 9.03
N HIS A 18 52.63 26.68 10.34
CA HIS A 18 53.88 26.11 10.86
C HIS A 18 53.97 24.59 10.70
N HIS A 19 52.87 23.86 10.88
CA HIS A 19 52.83 22.40 10.75
C HIS A 19 53.05 21.96 9.30
N ASP A 20 52.44 22.63 8.33
CA ASP A 20 52.64 22.33 6.91
C ASP A 20 54.08 22.63 6.44
N ARG A 21 54.71 23.68 7.02
CA ARG A 21 56.14 23.98 6.81
C ARG A 21 57.08 22.89 7.35
N GLN A 22 56.72 22.25 8.46
CA GLN A 22 57.52 21.17 9.08
C GLN A 22 57.34 19.82 8.38
N ALA A 23 56.18 19.58 7.76
CA ALA A 23 55.86 18.32 7.07
C ALA A 23 56.51 18.17 5.68
N ARG A 24 57.08 19.24 5.10
CA ARG A 24 57.59 19.27 3.71
C ARG A 24 59.12 19.42 3.65
N PRO A 25 59.79 18.81 2.66
CA PRO A 25 61.26 18.77 2.59
C PRO A 25 61.90 20.17 2.45
N PRO A 26 63.10 20.39 3.02
CA PRO A 26 63.70 21.73 3.21
C PRO A 26 63.97 22.50 1.90
N HIS A 27 64.09 21.81 0.76
CA HIS A 27 64.31 22.45 -0.54
C HIS A 27 63.09 23.18 -1.12
N GLN A 28 61.88 22.96 -0.58
CA GLN A 28 60.68 23.68 -1.02
C GLN A 28 60.48 25.03 -0.31
N GLY A 29 61.15 25.30 0.82
CA GLY A 29 60.98 26.53 1.60
C GLY A 29 61.33 27.82 0.85
N SER A 30 62.23 27.75 -0.14
CA SER A 30 62.59 28.90 -1.00
C SER A 30 61.50 29.26 -2.02
N ILE A 31 60.64 28.31 -2.40
CA ILE A 31 59.55 28.56 -3.38
C ILE A 31 58.42 29.36 -2.73
N TYR A 32 58.06 29.01 -1.49
CA TYR A 32 56.96 29.63 -0.73
C TYR A 32 57.31 31.00 -0.13
N SER A 33 58.59 31.31 0.04
CA SER A 33 59.04 32.57 0.68
C SER A 33 59.24 33.73 -0.31
N ARG A 34 59.02 33.52 -1.61
CA ARG A 34 59.28 34.54 -2.67
C ARG A 34 58.35 35.75 -2.61
N ASP A 35 57.12 35.55 -2.17
CA ASP A 35 56.08 36.58 -2.11
C ASP A 35 55.88 37.14 -0.69
N GLY A 36 56.88 36.95 0.19
CA GLY A 36 56.91 37.52 1.55
C GLY A 36 56.43 36.57 2.66
N LEU A 37 56.73 36.98 3.89
CA LEU A 37 56.39 36.29 5.14
C LEU A 37 55.53 37.21 6.01
N VAL A 38 54.49 36.66 6.64
CA VAL A 38 53.71 37.30 7.72
C VAL A 38 53.97 36.50 8.98
N ASP A 39 54.44 37.17 10.04
CA ASP A 39 54.84 36.52 11.31
C ASP A 39 55.78 35.31 11.15
N GLY A 40 56.68 35.38 10.15
CA GLY A 40 57.65 34.32 9.85
C GLY A 40 57.09 33.12 9.07
N VAL A 41 55.82 33.15 8.67
CA VAL A 41 55.13 32.12 7.87
C VAL A 41 54.89 32.62 6.44
N PRO A 42 55.04 31.77 5.40
CA PRO A 42 54.69 32.13 4.03
C PRO A 42 53.25 32.63 3.87
N VAL A 43 53.08 33.74 3.13
CA VAL A 43 51.79 34.43 3.04
C VAL A 43 50.70 33.61 2.33
N TRP A 44 51.03 32.84 1.28
CA TRP A 44 50.04 32.09 0.50
C TRP A 44 49.41 30.92 1.25
N PRO A 45 50.17 30.05 1.96
CA PRO A 45 49.59 29.07 2.87
C PRO A 45 48.67 29.70 3.93
N MET A 46 49.07 30.84 4.50
CA MET A 46 48.24 31.54 5.51
C MET A 46 46.92 32.00 4.93
N ILE A 47 46.94 32.68 3.78
CA ILE A 47 45.71 33.11 3.08
C ILE A 47 44.82 31.92 2.74
N PHE A 48 45.41 30.83 2.23
CA PHE A 48 44.65 29.62 1.90
C PHE A 48 43.97 29.01 3.13
N TYR A 49 44.69 28.82 4.25
CA TYR A 49 44.10 28.23 5.44
C TYR A 49 43.06 29.14 6.10
N CYS A 50 43.22 30.47 6.06
CA CYS A 50 42.18 31.40 6.51
C CYS A 50 40.91 31.33 5.62
N LEU A 51 41.07 31.22 4.29
CA LEU A 51 39.95 30.98 3.39
C LEU A 51 39.27 29.63 3.68
N ARG A 52 40.05 28.59 4.00
CA ARG A 52 39.59 27.23 4.29
C ARG A 52 38.81 27.11 5.59
N THR A 53 39.20 27.85 6.63
CA THR A 53 38.43 27.96 7.88
C THR A 53 37.18 28.82 7.70
N GLY A 54 37.18 29.67 6.66
CA GLY A 54 36.09 30.57 6.33
C GLY A 54 36.10 31.87 7.13
N ASP A 55 37.18 32.14 7.86
CA ASP A 55 37.37 33.36 8.64
C ASP A 55 37.78 34.51 7.72
N THR A 56 36.80 35.32 7.34
CA THR A 56 36.97 36.40 6.36
C THR A 56 37.74 37.59 6.90
N GLU A 57 37.61 37.90 8.19
CA GLU A 57 38.27 39.06 8.80
C GLU A 57 39.78 38.81 8.91
N VAL A 58 40.16 37.65 9.47
CA VAL A 58 41.58 37.26 9.59
C VAL A 58 42.22 37.11 8.20
N THR A 59 41.47 36.61 7.21
CA THR A 59 41.96 36.54 5.82
C THR A 59 42.35 37.92 5.28
N LEU A 60 41.53 38.95 5.54
CA LEU A 60 41.80 40.32 5.09
C LEU A 60 42.92 41.00 5.86
N GLU A 61 43.02 40.76 7.17
CA GLU A 61 44.14 41.25 7.99
C GLU A 61 45.48 40.74 7.47
N VAL A 62 45.62 39.42 7.31
CA VAL A 62 46.85 38.79 6.75
C VAL A 62 47.20 39.34 5.38
N ALA A 63 46.19 39.60 4.53
CA ALA A 63 46.42 40.17 3.20
C ALA A 63 46.87 41.64 3.26
N ARG A 64 46.34 42.43 4.20
CA ARG A 64 46.73 43.84 4.43
C ARG A 64 48.14 43.95 5.00
N ASP A 65 48.54 43.06 5.91
CA ASP A 65 49.90 43.04 6.45
C ASP A 65 50.94 42.73 5.37
N ALA A 66 50.56 41.93 4.38
CA ALA A 66 51.38 41.62 3.22
C ALA A 66 51.13 42.52 2.00
N LEU A 67 50.48 43.69 2.16
CA LEU A 67 50.07 44.57 1.05
C LEU A 67 51.22 44.92 0.10
N ASN A 68 52.40 45.19 0.63
CA ASN A 68 53.58 45.55 -0.16
C ASN A 68 54.04 44.41 -1.10
N ASN A 69 53.76 43.15 -0.74
CA ASN A 69 54.16 41.98 -1.53
C ASN A 69 53.03 41.49 -2.44
N LEU A 70 51.77 41.63 -2.02
CA LEU A 70 50.59 41.13 -2.75
C LEU A 70 49.99 42.16 -3.72
N GLY A 71 50.23 43.45 -3.50
CA GLY A 71 49.78 44.55 -4.36
C GLY A 71 48.27 44.52 -4.64
N ASN A 72 47.90 44.58 -5.92
CA ASN A 72 46.50 44.58 -6.37
C ASN A 72 45.72 43.31 -6.02
N PHE A 73 46.37 42.24 -5.54
CA PHE A 73 45.65 41.06 -5.08
C PHE A 73 44.80 41.36 -3.83
N VAL A 74 45.27 42.24 -2.93
CA VAL A 74 44.55 42.57 -1.69
C VAL A 74 43.20 43.23 -1.99
N THR A 75 43.16 44.14 -2.96
CA THR A 75 41.92 44.82 -3.36
C THR A 75 40.92 43.86 -4.02
N VAL A 76 41.41 42.87 -4.78
CA VAL A 76 40.58 41.81 -5.35
C VAL A 76 40.04 40.88 -4.26
N LEU A 77 40.88 40.51 -3.29
CA LEU A 77 40.46 39.68 -2.16
C LEU A 77 39.43 40.40 -1.28
N GLU A 78 39.60 41.70 -1.04
CA GLU A 78 38.59 42.52 -0.36
C GLU A 78 37.27 42.57 -1.13
N ASP A 79 37.30 42.76 -2.45
CA ASP A 79 36.09 42.72 -3.30
C ASP A 79 35.41 41.35 -3.23
N TYR A 80 36.20 40.27 -3.27
CA TYR A 80 35.72 38.89 -3.17
C TYR A 80 35.02 38.62 -1.83
N VAL A 81 35.65 39.00 -0.71
CA VAL A 81 35.10 38.79 0.63
C VAL A 81 33.85 39.64 0.85
N LYS A 82 33.86 40.92 0.45
CA LYS A 82 32.72 41.85 0.61
C LYS A 82 31.47 41.41 -0.14
N HIS A 83 31.60 40.65 -1.23
CA HIS A 83 30.48 40.19 -2.05
C HIS A 83 30.21 38.69 -1.90
N ASN A 84 30.27 38.17 -0.67
CA ASN A 84 29.94 36.77 -0.36
C ASN A 84 30.72 35.77 -1.23
N ARG A 85 32.05 35.96 -1.32
CA ARG A 85 32.97 35.10 -2.08
C ARG A 85 32.68 35.13 -3.60
N ARG A 86 32.34 36.31 -4.12
CA ARG A 86 32.14 36.56 -5.55
C ARG A 86 32.87 37.82 -5.98
N LEU A 87 33.42 37.82 -7.20
CA LEU A 87 33.96 39.02 -7.82
C LEU A 87 32.88 39.67 -8.70
N ARG A 88 32.82 41.00 -8.73
CA ARG A 88 31.95 41.72 -9.66
C ARG A 88 32.39 41.49 -11.11
N THR A 89 31.44 41.40 -12.04
CA THR A 89 31.65 41.14 -13.48
C THR A 89 32.82 41.91 -14.13
N PRO A 90 32.99 43.24 -13.95
CA PRO A 90 34.11 43.98 -14.55
C PRO A 90 35.47 43.60 -13.97
N ASN A 91 35.55 43.31 -12.66
CA ASN A 91 36.78 42.87 -12.00
C ASN A 91 37.08 41.40 -12.31
N GLN A 92 36.05 40.58 -12.48
CA GLN A 92 36.14 39.15 -12.75
C GLN A 92 36.81 38.85 -14.10
N ALA A 93 36.42 39.54 -15.18
CA ALA A 93 37.01 39.30 -16.51
C ALA A 93 38.50 39.65 -16.57
N ARG A 94 38.87 40.81 -15.98
CA ARG A 94 40.27 41.26 -15.88
C ARG A 94 41.08 40.31 -15.00
N PHE A 95 40.54 39.94 -13.85
CA PHE A 95 41.21 39.04 -12.91
C PHE A 95 41.38 37.63 -13.48
N ARG A 96 40.41 37.09 -14.22
CA ARG A 96 40.51 35.80 -14.94
C ARG A 96 41.72 35.75 -15.89
N GLN A 97 41.98 36.83 -16.62
CA GLN A 97 43.14 36.89 -17.52
C GLN A 97 44.46 36.87 -16.72
N THR A 98 44.53 37.64 -15.63
CA THR A 98 45.67 37.60 -14.71
C THR A 98 45.86 36.21 -14.09
N CYS A 99 44.78 35.54 -13.68
CA CYS A 99 44.81 34.20 -13.11
C CYS A 99 45.43 33.18 -14.06
N LYS A 100 45.02 33.16 -15.34
CA LYS A 100 45.60 32.25 -16.35
C LYS A 100 47.11 32.44 -16.51
N GLN A 101 47.61 33.66 -16.39
CA GLN A 101 49.04 33.95 -16.47
C GLN A 101 49.78 33.53 -15.20
N VAL A 102 49.20 33.80 -14.02
CA VAL A 102 49.78 33.44 -12.73
C VAL A 102 49.83 31.92 -12.54
N ILE A 103 48.76 31.20 -12.87
CA ILE A 103 48.67 29.74 -12.75
C ILE A 103 49.77 29.05 -13.56
N LYS A 104 50.04 29.53 -14.78
CA LYS A 104 51.09 28.97 -15.66
C LYS A 104 52.53 29.30 -15.22
N SER A 105 52.72 30.39 -14.48
CA SER A 105 54.05 30.91 -14.13
C SER A 105 54.49 30.60 -12.71
N THR A 106 53.55 30.43 -11.79
CA THR A 106 53.85 30.15 -10.38
C THR A 106 54.29 28.71 -10.16
N ARG A 107 55.26 28.52 -9.26
CA ARG A 107 55.63 27.21 -8.70
C ARG A 107 55.07 27.00 -7.30
N ASP A 108 54.45 28.02 -6.71
CA ASP A 108 53.79 27.92 -5.41
C ASP A 108 52.38 27.33 -5.58
N PRO A 109 52.12 26.11 -5.07
CA PRO A 109 50.82 25.47 -5.18
C PRO A 109 49.71 26.22 -4.44
N TYR A 110 49.98 26.89 -3.32
CA TYR A 110 48.97 27.63 -2.54
C TYR A 110 48.55 28.91 -3.24
N LYS A 111 49.53 29.63 -3.82
CA LYS A 111 49.25 30.76 -4.71
C LYS A 111 48.38 30.31 -5.87
N ARG A 112 48.80 29.25 -6.56
CA ARG A 112 48.08 28.71 -7.72
C ARG A 112 46.63 28.37 -7.40
N LEU A 113 46.40 27.64 -6.30
CA LEU A 113 45.07 27.24 -5.86
C LEU A 113 44.22 28.44 -5.46
N THR A 114 44.78 29.41 -4.73
CA THR A 114 44.06 30.63 -4.32
C THR A 114 43.60 31.43 -5.55
N TYR A 115 44.47 31.60 -6.56
CA TYR A 115 44.10 32.23 -7.83
C TYR A 115 43.09 31.41 -8.63
N SER A 116 43.15 30.08 -8.59
CA SER A 116 42.15 29.21 -9.22
C SER A 116 40.77 29.38 -8.59
N ILE A 117 40.67 29.44 -7.25
CA ILE A 117 39.41 29.62 -6.52
C ILE A 117 38.82 31.02 -6.78
N LEU A 118 39.59 32.10 -6.56
CA LEU A 118 39.09 33.46 -6.75
C LEU A 118 38.82 33.77 -8.24
N GLY A 119 39.67 33.26 -9.12
CA GLY A 119 39.62 33.51 -10.56
C GLY A 119 38.67 32.60 -11.32
N GLN A 120 38.24 31.48 -10.72
CA GLN A 120 37.42 30.45 -11.36
C GLN A 120 38.03 30.01 -12.71
N CYS A 121 39.35 29.80 -12.70
CA CYS A 121 40.12 29.43 -13.87
C CYS A 121 40.63 28.00 -13.72
N ASP A 122 40.61 27.27 -14.84
CA ASP A 122 41.23 25.93 -15.01
C ASP A 122 40.76 24.86 -14.01
N LEU A 123 39.47 24.49 -14.10
CA LEU A 123 38.85 23.48 -13.23
C LEU A 123 39.39 22.06 -13.41
N THR A 124 40.12 21.84 -14.50
CA THR A 124 40.80 20.58 -14.86
C THR A 124 42.17 20.43 -14.21
N GLU A 125 42.69 21.46 -13.53
CA GLU A 125 43.99 21.39 -12.89
C GLU A 125 43.98 20.47 -11.65
N ASN A 126 45.01 19.63 -11.54
CA ASN A 126 45.21 18.71 -10.42
C ASN A 126 45.95 19.41 -9.27
N HIS A 127 45.33 19.48 -8.10
CA HIS A 127 45.90 20.09 -6.89
C HIS A 127 46.38 19.04 -5.85
N SER A 128 46.93 17.92 -6.31
CA SER A 128 47.39 16.80 -5.47
C SER A 128 48.45 17.20 -4.43
N ASP A 129 49.17 18.29 -4.65
CA ASP A 129 50.20 18.80 -3.74
C ASP A 129 49.64 19.42 -2.45
N ILE A 130 48.33 19.69 -2.41
CA ILE A 130 47.62 20.31 -1.28
C ILE A 130 46.51 19.40 -0.76
N ILE A 131 45.84 18.66 -1.64
CA ILE A 131 44.74 17.77 -1.27
C ILE A 131 45.27 16.62 -0.42
N SER A 132 44.98 16.65 0.88
CA SER A 132 45.39 15.62 1.83
C SER A 132 44.30 14.56 2.07
N ASN A 133 43.04 14.97 1.93
CA ASN A 133 41.86 14.15 2.19
C ASN A 133 40.71 14.55 1.25
N ILE A 134 39.62 13.77 1.31
CA ILE A 134 38.43 14.00 0.48
C ILE A 134 37.71 15.32 0.80
N ASP A 135 37.79 15.82 2.04
CA ASP A 135 37.14 17.06 2.43
C ASP A 135 37.85 18.27 1.83
N ASP A 136 39.18 18.21 1.68
CA ASP A 136 39.96 19.22 0.98
C ASP A 136 39.61 19.22 -0.51
N PHE A 137 39.53 18.04 -1.12
CA PHE A 137 39.11 17.89 -2.51
C PHE A 137 37.72 18.50 -2.74
N LEU A 138 36.73 18.13 -1.91
CA LEU A 138 35.36 18.64 -2.00
C LEU A 138 35.30 20.15 -1.76
N TRP A 139 35.97 20.65 -0.73
CA TRP A 139 35.97 22.08 -0.42
C TRP A 139 36.54 22.90 -1.58
N ILE A 140 37.63 22.45 -2.20
CA ILE A 140 38.22 23.12 -3.37
C ILE A 140 37.22 23.13 -4.53
N LYS A 141 36.65 21.97 -4.88
CA LYS A 141 35.73 21.87 -6.01
C LYS A 141 34.45 22.69 -5.79
N ILE A 142 33.86 22.65 -4.59
CA ILE A 142 32.69 23.46 -4.24
C ILE A 142 33.02 24.96 -4.28
N SER A 143 34.21 25.35 -3.81
CA SER A 143 34.64 26.76 -3.81
C SER A 143 34.90 27.31 -5.22
N GLN A 144 35.08 26.44 -6.22
CA GLN A 144 35.25 26.81 -7.62
C GLN A 144 33.92 26.95 -8.39
N VAL A 145 32.79 26.48 -7.83
CA VAL A 145 31.46 26.53 -8.47
C VAL A 145 30.74 27.86 -8.16
N ILE A 146 30.02 28.41 -9.15
CA ILE A 146 29.20 29.63 -9.00
C ILE A 146 27.73 29.25 -9.18
N ALA A 147 26.89 29.63 -8.22
CA ALA A 147 25.44 29.62 -8.46
C ALA A 147 25.07 30.81 -9.37
N GLN A 148 24.59 30.51 -10.58
CA GLN A 148 24.08 31.52 -11.53
C GLN A 148 22.94 32.32 -10.89
N GLU A 149 22.89 33.64 -11.13
CA GLU A 149 21.67 34.40 -10.87
C GLU A 149 20.65 34.10 -11.99
N PRO A 150 19.35 33.94 -11.68
CA PRO A 150 18.35 33.45 -12.63
C PRO A 150 18.04 34.41 -13.80
N SER A 151 18.65 35.59 -13.87
CA SER A 151 18.29 36.65 -14.82
C SER A 151 19.28 36.89 -15.97
N GLU A 152 20.42 36.20 -16.04
CA GLU A 152 21.34 36.36 -17.17
C GLU A 152 21.27 35.20 -18.17
N SER A 153 21.18 35.55 -19.44
CA SER A 153 20.93 34.65 -20.56
C SER A 153 22.01 33.55 -20.71
N VAL A 154 21.54 32.40 -21.19
CA VAL A 154 22.09 31.03 -21.11
C VAL A 154 23.42 30.78 -21.84
N VAL A 155 24.25 31.78 -22.17
CA VAL A 155 25.32 31.59 -23.17
C VAL A 155 26.77 31.75 -22.66
N ALA A 156 27.04 32.08 -21.39
CA ALA A 156 28.43 32.31 -20.97
C ALA A 156 28.84 31.77 -19.59
N SER A 157 28.67 30.47 -19.36
CA SER A 157 29.66 29.60 -18.67
C SER A 157 29.07 28.20 -18.49
N LYS A 158 29.44 27.27 -19.40
CA LYS A 158 29.16 25.84 -19.28
C LYS A 158 30.05 25.20 -18.22
N ILE A 159 29.92 25.63 -16.98
CA ILE A 159 30.42 24.87 -15.84
C ILE A 159 29.24 24.84 -14.88
N SER A 160 28.31 23.94 -15.19
CA SER A 160 27.34 23.49 -14.19
C SER A 160 28.07 22.61 -13.17
N MET A 161 27.54 22.53 -11.95
CA MET A 161 27.91 21.52 -10.95
C MET A 161 28.07 20.11 -11.59
N ASP A 162 27.28 19.83 -12.63
CA ASP A 162 27.26 18.59 -13.39
C ASP A 162 28.62 18.22 -14.04
N ASP A 163 29.34 19.16 -14.67
CA ASP A 163 30.62 18.87 -15.34
C ASP A 163 31.76 18.59 -14.33
N THR A 164 31.67 19.14 -13.12
CA THR A 164 32.72 19.05 -12.09
C THR A 164 32.64 17.75 -11.28
N PHE A 165 31.45 17.14 -11.18
CA PHE A 165 31.21 15.95 -10.36
C PHE A 165 30.82 14.70 -11.16
N THR A 166 31.12 14.65 -12.46
CA THR A 166 31.02 13.43 -13.30
C THR A 166 31.96 12.29 -12.90
N LEU A 167 32.77 12.50 -11.85
CA LEU A 167 33.63 11.47 -11.26
C LEU A 167 32.75 10.39 -10.61
N GLY A 168 32.61 9.27 -11.31
CA GLY A 168 31.70 8.19 -10.92
C GLY A 168 32.21 7.31 -9.78
N GLU A 169 31.41 6.29 -9.43
CA GLU A 169 31.68 5.32 -8.35
C GLU A 169 33.08 4.69 -8.41
N VAL A 170 33.63 4.50 -9.62
CA VAL A 170 34.97 3.93 -9.84
C VAL A 170 36.08 4.87 -9.40
N HIS A 171 35.93 6.18 -9.64
CA HIS A 171 36.97 7.17 -9.30
C HIS A 171 37.18 7.24 -7.79
N PHE A 172 36.11 7.10 -7.02
CA PHE A 172 36.13 7.21 -5.56
C PHE A 172 36.21 5.87 -4.83
N ASP A 173 36.41 4.75 -5.56
CA ASP A 173 36.39 3.40 -4.96
C ASP A 173 35.16 3.20 -4.05
N ALA A 174 34.00 3.62 -4.56
CA ALA A 174 32.79 3.82 -3.75
C ALA A 174 32.35 2.56 -3.00
N TRP A 175 32.56 1.39 -3.59
CA TRP A 175 32.18 0.11 -3.01
C TRP A 175 33.01 -0.27 -1.79
N SER A 176 34.28 0.12 -1.75
CA SER A 176 35.18 -0.11 -0.62
C SER A 176 34.95 0.89 0.51
N GLN A 177 34.48 2.10 0.19
CA GLN A 177 34.27 3.20 1.15
C GLN A 177 32.88 3.85 1.00
N PRO A 178 31.79 3.11 1.25
CA PRO A 178 30.43 3.56 0.92
C PRO A 178 29.99 4.82 1.67
N LEU A 179 30.44 5.01 2.92
CA LEU A 179 30.11 6.19 3.72
C LEU A 179 30.83 7.45 3.23
N VAL A 180 32.06 7.31 2.72
CA VAL A 180 32.81 8.42 2.13
C VAL A 180 32.15 8.87 0.84
N PHE A 181 31.78 7.91 -0.02
CA PHE A 181 31.07 8.22 -1.26
C PHE A 181 29.68 8.81 -1.01
N PHE A 182 28.94 8.29 -0.02
CA PHE A 182 27.68 8.90 0.43
C PHE A 182 27.88 10.35 0.88
N LYS A 183 28.91 10.63 1.69
CA LYS A 183 29.25 12.00 2.12
C LYS A 183 29.53 12.92 0.93
N ILE A 184 30.28 12.45 -0.07
CA ILE A 184 30.54 13.19 -1.31
C ILE A 184 29.22 13.58 -1.98
N LEU A 185 28.33 12.61 -2.22
CA LEU A 185 27.06 12.85 -2.91
C LEU A 185 26.13 13.77 -2.11
N CYS A 186 26.08 13.66 -0.79
CA CYS A 186 25.28 14.56 0.06
C CYS A 186 25.81 16.00 0.04
N LEU A 187 27.14 16.18 0.14
CA LEU A 187 27.74 17.52 0.13
C LEU A 187 27.64 18.19 -1.25
N THR A 188 27.53 17.40 -2.33
CA THR A 188 27.27 17.88 -3.68
C THR A 188 25.77 17.97 -4.02
N GLN A 189 24.89 17.76 -3.04
CA GLN A 189 23.42 17.85 -3.16
C GLN A 189 22.79 16.82 -4.11
N GLN A 190 23.47 15.71 -4.38
CA GLN A 190 22.95 14.60 -5.19
C GLN A 190 22.21 13.58 -4.29
N TYR A 191 21.18 14.03 -3.58
CA TYR A 191 20.52 13.25 -2.52
C TYR A 191 19.91 11.94 -3.01
N GLU A 192 19.24 11.95 -4.17
CA GLU A 192 18.57 10.78 -4.74
C GLU A 192 19.59 9.70 -5.14
N ALA A 193 20.72 10.12 -5.72
CA ALA A 193 21.82 9.22 -6.03
C ALA A 193 22.49 8.69 -4.77
N ALA A 194 22.69 9.55 -3.75
CA ALA A 194 23.27 9.18 -2.46
C ALA A 194 22.45 8.08 -1.77
N ILE A 195 21.14 8.29 -1.65
CA ILE A 195 20.21 7.33 -1.04
C ILE A 195 20.15 6.05 -1.90
N GLY A 196 20.04 6.19 -3.22
CA GLY A 196 19.98 5.06 -4.13
C GLY A 196 21.23 4.18 -4.08
N PHE A 197 22.41 4.77 -3.88
CA PHE A 197 23.66 4.06 -3.66
C PHE A 197 23.68 3.38 -2.29
N LEU A 198 23.36 4.11 -1.22
CA LEU A 198 23.37 3.59 0.15
C LEU A 198 22.40 2.41 0.33
N ALA A 199 21.23 2.45 -0.32
CA ALA A 199 20.21 1.41 -0.26
C ALA A 199 20.64 0.07 -0.89
N ARG A 200 21.70 0.06 -1.73
CA ARG A 200 22.28 -1.17 -2.30
C ARG A 200 22.89 -2.05 -1.22
N PHE A 201 23.45 -1.44 -0.16
CA PHE A 201 24.06 -2.16 0.96
C PHE A 201 23.00 -2.54 1.98
N GLU A 202 22.86 -3.83 2.25
CA GLU A 202 21.80 -4.35 3.11
C GLU A 202 21.86 -3.81 4.55
N GLN A 203 23.05 -3.70 5.11
CA GLN A 203 23.29 -3.19 6.47
C GLN A 203 23.01 -1.68 6.58
N LEU A 204 23.12 -0.94 5.48
CA LEU A 204 22.94 0.52 5.45
C LEU A 204 21.55 0.93 4.93
N ARG A 205 20.74 -0.02 4.47
CA ARG A 205 19.41 0.27 3.90
C ARG A 205 18.46 0.94 4.89
N CYS A 206 18.53 0.59 6.18
CA CYS A 206 17.74 1.29 7.19
C CYS A 206 18.10 2.78 7.24
N HIS A 207 19.39 3.13 7.23
CA HIS A 207 19.85 4.51 7.19
C HIS A 207 19.37 5.22 5.92
N ALA A 208 19.47 4.57 4.76
CA ALA A 208 18.99 5.11 3.49
C ALA A 208 17.50 5.46 3.54
N VAL A 209 16.66 4.59 4.10
CA VAL A 209 15.21 4.81 4.25
C VAL A 209 14.93 5.99 5.18
N HIS A 210 15.54 6.02 6.37
CA HIS A 210 15.26 7.08 7.35
C HIS A 210 15.77 8.45 6.88
N ILE A 211 16.95 8.50 6.24
CA ILE A 211 17.46 9.74 5.64
C ILE A 211 16.53 10.20 4.51
N ALA A 212 16.03 9.28 3.68
CA ALA A 212 15.07 9.62 2.63
C ALA A 212 13.77 10.20 3.19
N LEU A 213 13.26 9.65 4.30
CA LEU A 213 12.08 10.21 4.97
C LEU A 213 12.34 11.63 5.46
N VAL A 214 13.46 11.88 6.13
CA VAL A 214 13.82 13.23 6.61
C VAL A 214 13.98 14.21 5.45
N LEU A 215 14.68 13.83 4.38
CA LEU A 215 14.86 14.71 3.22
C LEU A 215 13.55 14.97 2.46
N ARG A 216 12.61 14.03 2.50
CA ARG A 216 11.25 14.25 1.98
C ARG A 216 10.50 15.27 2.82
N ASP A 217 10.56 15.16 4.15
CA ASP A 217 9.92 16.10 5.07
C ASP A 217 10.48 17.53 4.93
N LEU A 218 11.77 17.64 4.57
CA LEU A 218 12.43 18.91 4.24
C LEU A 218 12.17 19.39 2.79
N HIS A 219 11.37 18.67 2.00
CA HIS A 219 11.10 18.95 0.58
C HIS A 219 12.35 19.03 -0.31
N MET A 220 13.39 18.24 0.02
CA MET A 220 14.68 18.22 -0.68
C MET A 220 14.82 17.02 -1.65
N LEU A 221 13.81 16.15 -1.75
CA LEU A 221 13.81 15.00 -2.65
C LEU A 221 12.89 15.19 -3.85
N LEU A 222 13.40 14.84 -5.02
CA LEU A 222 12.65 14.76 -6.26
C LEU A 222 12.06 13.36 -6.41
N LEU A 223 10.75 13.29 -6.56
CA LEU A 223 10.00 12.05 -6.75
C LEU A 223 9.67 11.84 -8.24
N PRO A 224 9.67 10.58 -8.73
CA PRO A 224 9.22 10.25 -10.08
C PRO A 224 7.71 10.45 -10.22
N ASN A 225 7.26 10.68 -11.46
CA ASN A 225 5.83 10.87 -11.76
C ASN A 225 5.06 9.53 -11.84
N TRP A 226 5.76 8.39 -11.87
CA TRP A 226 5.17 7.05 -11.97
C TRP A 226 5.77 6.06 -10.97
N LEU A 227 4.91 5.21 -10.40
CA LEU A 227 5.27 4.27 -9.32
C LEU A 227 6.14 3.08 -9.79
N HIS A 228 6.05 2.71 -11.06
CA HIS A 228 6.82 1.60 -11.64
C HIS A 228 8.29 1.96 -11.97
N ALA A 229 8.72 3.19 -11.68
CA ALA A 229 10.08 3.63 -11.90
C ALA A 229 11.10 2.74 -11.16
N PRO A 230 12.34 2.59 -11.67
CA PRO A 230 13.43 2.03 -10.89
C PRO A 230 13.69 2.87 -9.62
N LEU A 231 14.52 2.34 -8.70
CA LEU A 231 14.79 3.02 -7.42
C LEU A 231 15.30 4.45 -7.61
N VAL A 232 16.18 4.67 -8.59
CA VAL A 232 16.64 5.98 -9.03
C VAL A 232 16.44 6.08 -10.53
N VAL A 233 15.84 7.18 -10.99
CA VAL A 233 15.55 7.43 -12.40
C VAL A 233 16.06 8.81 -12.81
N ARG A 234 16.45 8.94 -14.08
CA ARG A 234 16.70 10.24 -14.73
C ARG A 234 15.48 10.56 -15.60
N ASN A 235 14.92 11.75 -15.43
CA ASN A 235 13.90 12.26 -16.33
C ASN A 235 14.58 13.11 -17.41
N ASP A 236 14.18 12.95 -18.67
CA ASP A 236 14.81 13.66 -19.79
C ASP A 236 14.49 15.15 -19.81
N TYR A 237 13.41 15.57 -19.16
CA TYR A 237 13.07 16.99 -18.97
C TYR A 237 13.85 17.67 -17.84
N ASP A 238 14.50 16.89 -16.95
CA ASP A 238 15.29 17.47 -15.86
C ASP A 238 16.69 17.89 -16.39
N PRO A 239 17.34 18.91 -15.80
CA PRO A 239 18.70 19.28 -16.18
C PRO A 239 19.68 18.10 -16.04
N THR A 240 20.78 18.14 -16.79
CA THR A 240 21.81 17.10 -16.70
C THR A 240 22.36 17.02 -15.25
N GLY A 241 22.50 15.79 -14.75
CA GLY A 241 22.88 15.52 -13.35
C GLY A 241 21.70 15.21 -12.41
N PHE A 242 20.49 15.71 -12.68
CA PHE A 242 19.34 15.48 -11.80
C PHE A 242 18.88 14.03 -11.82
N ARG A 243 18.45 13.55 -10.66
CA ARG A 243 17.91 12.21 -10.45
C ARG A 243 16.67 12.30 -9.56
N ARG A 244 15.77 11.34 -9.71
CA ARG A 244 14.54 11.22 -8.91
C ARG A 244 14.55 9.89 -8.18
N LEU A 245 14.16 9.89 -6.92
CA LEU A 245 14.14 8.70 -6.05
C LEU A 245 12.71 8.15 -5.97
N ASN A 246 12.52 6.88 -6.31
CA ASN A 246 11.26 6.19 -6.08
C ASN A 246 11.14 5.80 -4.59
N LEU A 247 10.65 6.73 -3.78
CA LEU A 247 10.49 6.56 -2.34
C LEU A 247 9.56 5.38 -1.99
N ALA A 248 8.46 5.22 -2.75
CA ALA A 248 7.54 4.10 -2.59
C ALA A 248 8.28 2.76 -2.70
N ARG A 249 9.05 2.58 -3.77
CA ARG A 249 9.85 1.37 -3.98
C ARG A 249 10.89 1.17 -2.88
N LEU A 250 11.55 2.23 -2.42
CA LEU A 250 12.53 2.16 -1.34
C LEU A 250 11.90 1.63 -0.04
N ILE A 251 10.74 2.18 0.33
CA ILE A 251 9.99 1.78 1.51
C ILE A 251 9.51 0.33 1.39
N MET A 252 8.87 -0.03 0.28
CA MET A 252 8.36 -1.40 0.07
C MET A 252 9.48 -2.46 0.07
N LEU A 253 10.65 -2.15 -0.52
CA LEU A 253 11.80 -3.07 -0.48
C LEU A 253 12.35 -3.24 0.94
N TYR A 254 12.23 -2.22 1.79
CA TYR A 254 12.66 -2.28 3.17
C TYR A 254 11.68 -3.04 4.06
N THR A 255 10.37 -2.77 3.93
CA THR A 255 9.32 -3.40 4.74
C THR A 255 9.13 -4.88 4.43
N ARG A 256 9.38 -5.33 3.19
CA ARG A 256 9.32 -6.75 2.78
C ARG A 256 10.03 -7.74 3.71
N LYS A 257 11.05 -7.29 4.43
CA LYS A 257 11.81 -8.13 5.37
C LYS A 257 11.04 -8.49 6.65
N PHE A 258 10.11 -7.64 7.05
CA PHE A 258 9.44 -7.74 8.34
C PHE A 258 7.94 -7.50 8.26
N GLU A 259 7.36 -7.30 7.08
CA GLU A 259 5.91 -7.05 6.93
C GLU A 259 5.04 -8.21 7.44
N PHE A 260 5.56 -9.44 7.38
CA PHE A 260 4.89 -10.63 7.92
C PHE A 260 5.15 -10.85 9.41
N THR A 261 6.33 -10.47 9.91
CA THR A 261 6.72 -10.67 11.31
C THR A 261 6.23 -9.54 12.21
N ASP A 262 6.18 -8.32 11.69
CA ASP A 262 5.88 -7.08 12.37
C ASP A 262 5.00 -6.17 11.48
N PRO A 263 3.75 -6.57 11.19
CA PRO A 263 2.85 -5.81 10.31
C PRO A 263 2.57 -4.39 10.83
N GLU A 264 2.50 -4.20 12.15
CA GLU A 264 2.30 -2.88 12.77
C GLU A 264 3.43 -1.90 12.42
N LYS A 265 4.68 -2.39 12.42
CA LYS A 265 5.84 -1.56 12.06
C LYS A 265 5.81 -1.24 10.57
N ALA A 266 5.44 -2.21 9.72
CA ALA A 266 5.33 -1.99 8.28
C ALA A 266 4.28 -0.92 7.94
N LEU A 267 3.14 -0.92 8.64
CA LEU A 267 2.11 0.11 8.50
C LEU A 267 2.63 1.52 8.77
N MET A 268 3.53 1.71 9.74
CA MET A 268 4.11 3.03 10.02
C MET A 268 4.88 3.58 8.81
N TYR A 269 5.59 2.72 8.08
CA TYR A 269 6.29 3.13 6.87
C TYR A 269 5.32 3.34 5.69
N TYR A 270 4.30 2.48 5.55
CA TYR A 270 3.28 2.66 4.52
C TYR A 270 2.47 3.95 4.72
N TYR A 271 2.23 4.35 5.97
CA TYR A 271 1.53 5.61 6.25
C TYR A 271 2.26 6.83 5.71
N MET A 272 3.60 6.80 5.68
CA MET A 272 4.38 7.89 5.07
C MET A 272 4.02 8.06 3.58
N LEU A 273 3.49 7.03 2.91
CA LEU A 273 3.08 7.09 1.50
C LEU A 273 1.63 7.60 1.30
N SER A 274 0.95 8.09 2.35
CA SER A 274 -0.46 8.53 2.30
C SER A 274 -0.73 9.67 1.32
N ASP A 275 0.27 10.51 1.07
CA ASP A 275 0.11 11.73 0.26
C ASP A 275 0.38 11.48 -1.23
N ILE A 276 0.82 10.27 -1.59
CA ILE A 276 1.10 9.90 -2.98
C ILE A 276 -0.18 9.32 -3.57
N PRO A 277 -0.84 10.04 -4.50
CA PRO A 277 -2.02 9.53 -5.18
C PRO A 277 -1.61 8.41 -6.15
N ILE A 278 -2.50 7.44 -6.34
CA ILE A 278 -2.36 6.46 -7.41
C ILE A 278 -2.90 7.13 -8.68
N THR A 279 -2.02 7.78 -9.45
CA THR A 279 -2.41 8.35 -10.74
C THR A 279 -2.65 7.24 -11.76
N THR A 280 -3.88 7.15 -12.26
CA THR A 280 -4.22 6.38 -13.46
C THR A 280 -3.79 7.15 -14.71
N GLU A 281 -2.53 7.52 -14.82
CA GLU A 281 -2.04 8.03 -16.10
C GLU A 281 -1.75 6.83 -16.99
N LYS A 282 -2.62 6.64 -18.00
CA LYS A 282 -2.27 5.89 -19.19
C LYS A 282 -0.95 6.49 -19.70
N SER A 283 0.11 5.69 -19.78
CA SER A 283 1.27 6.10 -20.57
C SER A 283 0.78 6.47 -21.99
N PRO A 284 1.28 7.56 -22.60
CA PRO A 284 0.98 7.86 -23.99
C PRO A 284 1.57 6.83 -24.96
N GLU A 285 2.45 5.95 -24.49
CA GLU A 285 3.21 5.00 -25.31
C GLU A 285 3.28 3.65 -24.57
N ASP A 286 2.77 2.60 -25.22
CA ASP A 286 3.24 1.21 -25.17
C ASP A 286 2.12 0.20 -25.48
N SER A 287 1.74 0.18 -26.75
CA SER A 287 1.71 -1.08 -27.48
C SER A 287 3.15 -1.62 -27.57
N ASN A 288 3.39 -2.77 -26.96
CA ASN A 288 4.58 -3.63 -27.09
C ASN A 288 5.75 -3.35 -26.13
N ALA A 289 5.59 -3.74 -24.87
CA ALA A 289 6.70 -4.24 -24.07
C ALA A 289 6.23 -5.34 -23.10
N THR A 290 6.56 -6.59 -23.42
CA THR A 290 6.44 -7.72 -22.50
C THR A 290 7.58 -7.62 -21.47
N ILE A 291 7.32 -7.05 -20.29
CA ILE A 291 8.26 -6.98 -19.17
C ILE A 291 7.64 -7.70 -17.95
N PRO A 292 8.42 -8.46 -17.15
CA PRO A 292 7.88 -9.32 -16.10
C PRO A 292 7.25 -8.51 -14.95
N SER A 293 5.98 -8.79 -14.69
CA SER A 293 5.12 -8.27 -13.62
C SER A 293 5.59 -8.69 -12.21
N GLY A 294 6.73 -8.17 -11.73
CA GLY A 294 7.38 -8.62 -10.49
C GLY A 294 7.15 -7.77 -9.23
N LEU A 295 6.42 -6.64 -9.31
CA LEU A 295 6.10 -5.83 -8.13
C LEU A 295 4.63 -5.42 -7.99
N TYR A 296 3.80 -5.71 -9.00
CA TYR A 296 2.37 -5.47 -8.97
C TYR A 296 1.66 -6.80 -9.19
N ASN A 297 0.74 -7.16 -8.29
CA ASN A 297 -0.19 -8.22 -8.58
C ASN A 297 -1.23 -7.67 -9.58
N THR A 298 -1.31 -8.27 -10.76
CA THR A 298 -2.25 -7.93 -11.84
C THR A 298 -3.73 -7.99 -11.41
N SER A 299 -4.02 -8.52 -10.23
CA SER A 299 -5.37 -8.68 -9.68
C SER A 299 -6.05 -7.38 -9.22
N LEU A 300 -5.32 -6.28 -8.95
CA LEU A 300 -5.91 -5.03 -8.44
C LEU A 300 -6.27 -3.98 -9.52
N LYS A 301 -6.11 -4.29 -10.81
CA LYS A 301 -6.43 -3.36 -11.92
C LYS A 301 -7.91 -2.93 -11.99
N HIS A 302 -8.81 -3.62 -11.30
CA HIS A 302 -10.25 -3.34 -11.33
C HIS A 302 -10.74 -2.35 -10.24
N LEU A 303 -9.91 -1.92 -9.29
CA LEU A 303 -10.33 -1.06 -8.17
C LEU A 303 -10.19 0.47 -8.43
N THR A 304 -9.84 0.90 -9.64
CA THR A 304 -9.34 2.25 -9.92
C THR A 304 -10.42 3.35 -10.07
N ALA A 305 -11.52 3.30 -9.32
CA ALA A 305 -12.61 4.29 -9.44
C ALA A 305 -12.80 5.24 -8.25
N LYS A 306 -12.08 5.07 -7.12
CA LYS A 306 -12.23 5.93 -5.93
C LYS A 306 -10.91 6.35 -5.31
N GLY A 307 -10.31 7.46 -5.74
CA GLY A 307 -9.34 8.26 -4.97
C GLY A 307 -8.41 7.55 -3.98
N GLN A 308 -7.82 6.40 -4.33
CA GLN A 308 -6.98 5.64 -3.40
C GLN A 308 -5.56 6.19 -3.41
N ASN A 309 -4.98 6.36 -2.22
CA ASN A 309 -3.57 6.66 -2.06
C ASN A 309 -2.76 5.36 -1.95
N LEU A 310 -1.44 5.48 -2.09
CA LEU A 310 -0.55 4.33 -2.04
C LEU A 310 -0.58 3.62 -0.69
N PHE A 311 -0.86 4.34 0.40
CA PHE A 311 -1.05 3.75 1.73
C PHE A 311 -2.17 2.69 1.73
N VAL A 312 -3.36 3.03 1.24
CA VAL A 312 -4.51 2.11 1.18
C VAL A 312 -4.14 0.85 0.38
N GLN A 313 -3.46 1.00 -0.76
CA GLN A 313 -3.01 -0.13 -1.56
C GLN A 313 -2.03 -1.03 -0.81
N CYS A 314 -1.02 -0.46 -0.13
CA CYS A 314 -0.09 -1.25 0.68
C CYS A 314 -0.80 -1.99 1.82
N VAL A 315 -1.83 -1.40 2.43
CA VAL A 315 -2.67 -2.08 3.44
C VAL A 315 -3.43 -3.25 2.82
N CYS A 316 -4.02 -3.10 1.64
CA CYS A 316 -4.70 -4.19 0.93
C CYS A 316 -3.74 -5.35 0.61
N GLU A 317 -2.54 -5.04 0.10
CA GLU A 317 -1.53 -6.05 -0.20
C GLU A 317 -1.04 -6.76 1.06
N LEU A 318 -0.82 -6.02 2.15
CA LEU A 318 -0.45 -6.57 3.45
C LEU A 318 -1.55 -7.46 4.02
N ALA A 319 -2.81 -7.04 3.92
CA ALA A 319 -3.97 -7.81 4.37
C ALA A 319 -4.15 -9.10 3.56
N LEU A 320 -3.96 -9.06 2.24
CA LEU A 320 -4.03 -10.27 1.40
C LEU A 320 -2.91 -11.26 1.70
N ALA A 321 -1.73 -10.76 2.05
CA ALA A 321 -0.56 -11.59 2.29
C ALA A 321 -0.54 -12.15 3.73
N ASN A 322 -1.15 -11.45 4.69
CA ASN A 322 -1.19 -11.84 6.10
C ASN A 322 -2.52 -12.49 6.49
N LYS A 323 -2.45 -13.56 7.29
CA LYS A 323 -3.65 -14.26 7.80
C LYS A 323 -4.23 -13.61 9.07
N GLU A 324 -3.48 -12.74 9.74
CA GLU A 324 -3.88 -12.11 11.00
C GLU A 324 -4.59 -10.75 10.76
N LEU A 325 -5.77 -10.80 10.11
CA LEU A 325 -6.56 -9.60 9.80
C LEU A 325 -7.03 -8.86 11.06
N ASP A 326 -7.28 -9.57 12.16
CA ASP A 326 -7.76 -8.98 13.41
C ASP A 326 -6.74 -8.03 14.05
N LEU A 327 -5.44 -8.35 13.97
CA LEU A 327 -4.37 -7.48 14.47
C LEU A 327 -4.28 -6.20 13.61
N LEU A 328 -4.40 -6.37 12.30
CA LEU A 328 -4.24 -5.28 11.34
C LEU A 328 -5.44 -4.33 11.36
N LEU A 329 -6.64 -4.88 11.17
CA LEU A 329 -7.88 -4.15 10.92
C LEU A 329 -8.77 -4.05 12.16
N GLY A 330 -8.49 -4.81 13.22
CA GLY A 330 -9.33 -4.92 14.40
C GLY A 330 -10.38 -6.02 14.25
N CYS A 331 -11.07 -6.33 15.35
CA CYS A 331 -12.11 -7.34 15.39
C CYS A 331 -13.37 -6.82 16.07
N VAL A 332 -14.53 -7.43 15.80
CA VAL A 332 -15.79 -7.10 16.45
C VAL A 332 -16.05 -8.10 17.57
N GLY A 333 -16.30 -7.63 18.79
CA GLY A 333 -16.72 -8.47 19.90
C GLY A 333 -18.23 -8.75 19.91
N GLU A 334 -18.69 -9.58 20.84
CA GLU A 334 -20.10 -10.01 20.94
C GLU A 334 -21.12 -8.84 21.08
N ASN A 335 -20.67 -7.71 21.64
CA ASN A 335 -21.51 -6.51 21.82
C ASN A 335 -21.57 -5.60 20.58
N ASP A 336 -21.08 -6.06 19.42
CA ASP A 336 -20.89 -5.21 18.22
C ASP A 336 -19.88 -4.06 18.43
N ILE A 337 -19.12 -4.13 19.53
CA ILE A 337 -18.08 -3.16 19.86
C ILE A 337 -16.80 -3.62 19.20
N ARG A 338 -16.27 -2.77 18.31
CA ARG A 338 -15.01 -3.01 17.62
C ARG A 338 -13.82 -2.77 18.55
N LYS A 339 -12.93 -3.75 18.63
CA LYS A 339 -11.57 -3.58 19.16
C LYS A 339 -10.69 -2.97 18.07
N PRO A 340 -9.89 -1.93 18.38
CA PRO A 340 -9.03 -1.30 17.39
C PRO A 340 -7.93 -2.25 16.93
N GLY A 341 -7.60 -2.17 15.65
CA GLY A 341 -6.40 -2.79 15.07
C GLY A 341 -5.30 -1.76 14.86
N ALA A 342 -4.21 -2.20 14.24
CA ALA A 342 -3.06 -1.36 13.95
C ALA A 342 -3.37 -0.18 13.01
N ILE A 343 -4.34 -0.32 12.09
CA ILE A 343 -4.74 0.76 11.18
C ILE A 343 -5.37 1.97 11.90
N ASP A 344 -5.96 1.77 13.09
CA ASP A 344 -6.68 2.84 13.80
C ASP A 344 -5.78 4.02 14.15
N ARG A 345 -4.49 3.77 14.37
CA ARG A 345 -3.49 4.81 14.63
C ARG A 345 -3.34 5.81 13.48
N PHE A 346 -3.70 5.40 12.27
CA PHE A 346 -3.47 6.16 11.04
C PHE A 346 -4.74 6.80 10.48
N CYS A 347 -5.92 6.38 10.95
CA CYS A 347 -7.21 6.91 10.53
C CYS A 347 -7.63 8.10 11.42
N ARG A 348 -7.67 9.31 10.85
CA ARG A 348 -8.07 10.53 11.58
C ARG A 348 -9.57 10.60 11.86
N SER A 349 -10.40 10.01 11.01
CA SER A 349 -11.85 10.00 11.14
C SER A 349 -12.42 8.58 11.10
N VAL A 350 -13.66 8.46 11.57
CA VAL A 350 -14.43 7.23 11.56
C VAL A 350 -14.77 6.79 10.13
N GLU A 351 -15.06 7.76 9.27
CA GLU A 351 -15.39 7.56 7.85
C GLU A 351 -14.19 7.07 7.06
N SER A 352 -13.01 7.66 7.28
CA SER A 352 -11.76 7.24 6.62
C SER A 352 -11.39 5.80 7.00
N ARG A 353 -11.61 5.43 8.26
CA ARG A 353 -11.39 4.06 8.74
C ARG A 353 -12.34 3.07 8.07
N ARG A 354 -13.61 3.43 8.01
CA ARG A 354 -14.64 2.62 7.35
C ARG A 354 -14.34 2.44 5.86
N GLU A 355 -13.97 3.51 5.17
CA GLU A 355 -13.63 3.47 3.74
C GLU A 355 -12.40 2.60 3.46
N LEU A 356 -11.38 2.67 4.33
CA LEU A 356 -10.20 1.82 4.23
C LEU A 356 -10.54 0.33 4.45
N ILE A 357 -11.28 0.00 5.51
CA ILE A 357 -11.71 -1.40 5.78
C ILE A 357 -12.58 -1.91 4.63
N ARG A 358 -13.50 -1.07 4.13
CA ARG A 358 -14.35 -1.41 2.99
C ARG A 358 -13.54 -1.66 1.72
N THR A 359 -12.51 -0.85 1.47
CA THR A 359 -11.61 -1.05 0.34
C THR A 359 -10.89 -2.40 0.44
N VAL A 360 -10.42 -2.78 1.62
CA VAL A 360 -9.82 -4.11 1.83
C VAL A 360 -10.87 -5.21 1.59
N ALA A 361 -12.10 -5.04 2.07
CA ALA A 361 -13.18 -5.99 1.82
C ALA A 361 -13.49 -6.16 0.32
N ASP A 362 -13.56 -5.06 -0.44
CA ASP A 362 -13.77 -5.06 -1.89
C ASP A 362 -12.65 -5.84 -2.61
N VAL A 363 -11.40 -5.71 -2.15
CA VAL A 363 -10.26 -6.48 -2.66
C VAL A 363 -10.45 -7.98 -2.37
N PHE A 364 -10.79 -8.37 -1.15
CA PHE A 364 -11.03 -9.77 -0.78
C PHE A 364 -12.17 -10.39 -1.61
N GLU A 365 -13.27 -9.65 -1.81
CA GLU A 365 -14.38 -10.07 -2.68
C GLU A 365 -13.89 -10.30 -4.11
N SER A 366 -13.15 -9.35 -4.69
CA SER A 366 -12.62 -9.47 -6.05
C SER A 366 -11.62 -10.63 -6.22
N THR A 367 -10.93 -11.04 -5.15
CA THR A 367 -10.04 -12.21 -5.15
C THR A 367 -10.77 -13.54 -4.95
N GLY A 368 -12.09 -13.52 -4.68
CA GLY A 368 -12.91 -14.70 -4.45
C GLY A 368 -12.90 -15.21 -2.99
N GLN A 369 -12.28 -14.48 -2.06
CA GLN A 369 -12.29 -14.79 -0.62
C GLN A 369 -13.54 -14.18 0.03
N VAL A 370 -14.71 -14.72 -0.34
CA VAL A 370 -16.01 -14.14 0.01
C VAL A 370 -16.29 -14.18 1.52
N VAL A 371 -15.88 -15.24 2.22
CA VAL A 371 -16.15 -15.40 3.66
C VAL A 371 -15.38 -14.35 4.46
N GLU A 372 -14.10 -14.16 4.17
CA GLU A 372 -13.27 -13.13 4.76
C GLU A 372 -13.80 -11.73 4.41
N ALA A 373 -14.22 -11.51 3.16
CA ALA A 373 -14.84 -10.24 2.75
C ALA A 373 -16.10 -9.92 3.57
N ILE A 374 -16.97 -10.91 3.85
CA ILE A 374 -18.15 -10.72 4.72
C ILE A 374 -17.75 -10.24 6.11
N HIS A 375 -16.75 -10.88 6.74
CA HIS A 375 -16.26 -10.44 8.06
C HIS A 375 -15.74 -9.00 8.02
N LEU A 376 -15.04 -8.61 6.96
CA LEU A 376 -14.53 -7.25 6.77
C LEU A 376 -15.65 -6.21 6.54
N TYR A 377 -16.70 -6.54 5.79
CA TYR A 377 -17.87 -5.66 5.67
C TYR A 377 -18.60 -5.51 7.01
N LEU A 378 -18.73 -6.59 7.79
CA LEU A 378 -19.29 -6.51 9.14
C LEU A 378 -18.42 -5.66 10.08
N LEU A 379 -17.09 -5.74 9.95
CA LEU A 379 -16.17 -4.88 10.67
C LEU A 379 -16.34 -3.40 10.28
N ALA A 380 -16.47 -3.11 8.98
CA ALA A 380 -16.72 -1.75 8.46
C ALA A 380 -18.04 -1.18 8.98
N SER A 381 -19.08 -2.02 9.08
CA SER A 381 -20.40 -1.62 9.60
C SER A 381 -20.37 -1.15 11.05
N SER A 382 -19.35 -1.57 11.83
CA SER A 382 -19.19 -1.19 13.24
C SER A 382 -18.47 0.15 13.42
N CYS A 383 -17.97 0.75 12.34
CA CYS A 383 -17.29 2.04 12.38
C CYS A 383 -18.27 3.19 12.17
N GLY A 384 -19.15 3.15 11.16
CA GLY A 384 -20.03 4.27 10.77
C GLY A 384 -21.49 3.86 10.60
N ASP A 385 -22.17 4.40 9.58
CA ASP A 385 -23.53 3.95 9.24
C ASP A 385 -23.54 2.46 8.87
N PRO A 386 -24.13 1.57 9.68
CA PRO A 386 -24.01 0.13 9.46
C PRO A 386 -24.78 -0.36 8.23
N LYS A 387 -25.77 0.40 7.75
CA LYS A 387 -26.77 -0.08 6.78
C LYS A 387 -26.20 -0.63 5.47
N PRO A 388 -25.35 0.10 4.72
CA PRO A 388 -24.91 -0.38 3.40
C PRO A 388 -23.89 -1.52 3.52
N ASP A 389 -23.09 -1.57 4.59
CA ASP A 389 -22.09 -2.63 4.77
C ASP A 389 -22.74 -3.94 5.23
N VAL A 390 -23.75 -3.86 6.13
CA VAL A 390 -24.57 -5.01 6.51
C VAL A 390 -25.34 -5.54 5.29
N LEU A 391 -25.87 -4.66 4.45
CA LEU A 391 -26.61 -5.11 3.27
C LEU A 391 -25.71 -5.86 2.28
N VAL A 392 -24.50 -5.38 2.02
CA VAL A 392 -23.51 -6.11 1.20
C VAL A 392 -23.21 -7.47 1.82
N SER A 393 -22.99 -7.51 3.14
CA SER A 393 -22.78 -8.75 3.89
C SER A 393 -23.93 -9.75 3.71
N VAL A 394 -25.20 -9.28 3.75
CA VAL A 394 -26.40 -10.09 3.50
C VAL A 394 -26.42 -10.63 2.07
N THR A 395 -26.08 -9.82 1.08
CA THR A 395 -26.06 -10.29 -0.32
C THR A 395 -25.00 -11.36 -0.54
N LEU A 396 -23.80 -11.18 0.03
CA LEU A 396 -22.70 -12.13 -0.10
C LEU A 396 -23.00 -13.43 0.63
N ILE A 397 -23.48 -13.38 1.88
CA ILE A 397 -23.82 -14.61 2.62
C ILE A 397 -24.94 -15.38 1.93
N ASN A 398 -25.92 -14.72 1.31
CA ASN A 398 -26.98 -15.42 0.56
C ASN A 398 -26.43 -16.22 -0.62
N THR A 399 -25.38 -15.72 -1.30
CA THR A 399 -24.78 -16.44 -2.43
C THR A 399 -24.02 -17.68 -1.98
N VAL A 400 -23.28 -17.58 -0.87
CA VAL A 400 -22.51 -18.69 -0.29
C VAL A 400 -23.43 -19.69 0.42
N LEU A 401 -24.43 -19.22 1.17
CA LEU A 401 -25.35 -20.08 1.90
C LEU A 401 -26.22 -20.90 0.94
N SER A 402 -26.73 -20.30 -0.13
CA SER A 402 -27.55 -20.99 -1.15
C SER A 402 -26.88 -22.24 -1.73
N SER A 403 -25.54 -22.29 -1.81
CA SER A 403 -24.82 -23.47 -2.32
C SER A 403 -24.56 -24.56 -1.26
N VAL A 404 -24.64 -24.23 0.03
CA VAL A 404 -24.26 -25.13 1.15
C VAL A 404 -25.46 -25.59 2.00
N ILE A 405 -26.66 -25.04 1.79
CA ILE A 405 -27.90 -25.39 2.55
C ILE A 405 -28.35 -26.85 2.38
N VAL A 406 -27.95 -27.56 1.33
CA VAL A 406 -28.32 -28.97 1.15
C VAL A 406 -27.34 -29.85 1.92
N THR A 407 -27.86 -30.76 2.75
CA THR A 407 -27.04 -31.67 3.56
C THR A 407 -26.49 -32.81 2.71
N SER A 408 -25.31 -33.31 3.05
CA SER A 408 -24.51 -34.26 2.24
C SER A 408 -25.24 -35.58 1.93
N ASP A 409 -26.21 -35.95 2.77
CA ASP A 409 -26.92 -37.22 2.68
C ASP A 409 -28.05 -37.19 1.64
N LEU A 410 -28.44 -35.99 1.20
CA LEU A 410 -29.52 -35.79 0.24
C LEU A 410 -28.99 -35.44 -1.15
N GLY A 411 -27.79 -34.84 -1.27
CA GLY A 411 -27.20 -34.51 -2.56
C GLY A 411 -25.67 -34.54 -2.54
N SER A 412 -25.08 -35.12 -3.58
CA SER A 412 -23.67 -34.94 -3.92
C SER A 412 -23.42 -33.47 -4.21
N THR A 413 -23.02 -32.66 -3.22
CA THR A 413 -22.62 -31.28 -3.47
C THR A 413 -21.43 -31.30 -4.42
N PRO A 414 -21.41 -30.55 -5.54
CA PRO A 414 -20.19 -30.35 -6.28
C PRO A 414 -19.16 -29.76 -5.32
N ILE A 415 -18.03 -30.44 -5.18
CA ILE A 415 -16.89 -30.02 -4.37
C ILE A 415 -16.44 -28.67 -4.94
N THR A 416 -16.92 -27.56 -4.38
CA THR A 416 -16.33 -26.25 -4.61
C THR A 416 -15.00 -26.25 -3.88
N GLN A 417 -13.98 -26.77 -4.57
CA GLN A 417 -12.59 -26.71 -4.13
C GLN A 417 -12.21 -25.24 -3.99
N SER A 418 -12.11 -24.78 -2.74
CA SER A 418 -11.23 -23.67 -2.43
C SER A 418 -9.81 -24.10 -2.77
N ARG A 419 -9.04 -23.25 -3.45
CA ARG A 419 -7.59 -23.45 -3.70
C ARG A 419 -6.76 -23.48 -2.40
N SER A 420 -7.42 -23.37 -1.24
CA SER A 420 -6.86 -23.33 0.10
C SER A 420 -7.44 -24.42 1.01
N GLY A 421 -7.44 -25.68 0.60
CA GLY A 421 -7.36 -26.85 1.51
C GLY A 421 -8.28 -26.94 2.74
N GLY A 422 -9.46 -26.32 2.73
CA GLY A 422 -10.45 -26.41 3.81
C GLY A 422 -11.85 -26.43 3.22
N GLN A 423 -12.61 -27.47 3.53
CA GLN A 423 -14.04 -27.54 3.22
C GLN A 423 -14.73 -26.35 3.89
N LEU A 424 -15.58 -25.62 3.16
CA LEU A 424 -16.46 -24.62 3.79
C LEU A 424 -17.37 -25.36 4.76
N ASP A 425 -17.10 -25.21 6.05
CA ASP A 425 -17.88 -25.84 7.10
C ASP A 425 -19.27 -25.18 7.14
N ARG A 426 -20.29 -25.97 6.75
CA ARG A 426 -21.70 -25.59 6.78
C ARG A 426 -22.08 -24.95 8.11
N THR A 427 -21.60 -25.51 9.23
CA THR A 427 -21.97 -25.04 10.56
C THR A 427 -21.42 -23.65 10.84
N SER A 428 -20.17 -23.38 10.44
CA SER A 428 -19.56 -22.06 10.52
C SER A 428 -20.28 -21.01 9.67
N LEU A 429 -20.73 -21.36 8.46
CA LEU A 429 -21.50 -20.46 7.59
C LEU A 429 -22.90 -20.17 8.14
N LEU A 430 -23.58 -21.18 8.71
CA LEU A 430 -24.88 -20.99 9.36
C LEU A 430 -24.77 -20.10 10.60
N ARG A 431 -23.70 -20.26 11.38
CA ARG A 431 -23.40 -19.38 12.52
C ARG A 431 -23.23 -17.94 12.06
N LEU A 432 -22.43 -17.70 11.01
CA LEU A 432 -22.24 -16.38 10.43
C LEU A 432 -23.54 -15.77 9.88
N ALA A 433 -24.33 -16.56 9.14
CA ALA A 433 -25.62 -16.12 8.61
C ALA A 433 -26.61 -15.74 9.73
N THR A 434 -26.61 -16.51 10.82
CA THR A 434 -27.44 -16.24 12.01
C THR A 434 -26.99 -14.97 12.72
N GLU A 435 -25.69 -14.74 12.85
CA GLU A 435 -25.13 -13.50 13.40
C GLU A 435 -25.55 -12.26 12.59
N ILE A 436 -25.46 -12.35 11.26
CA ILE A 436 -25.93 -11.29 10.35
C ILE A 436 -27.43 -11.07 10.53
N ALA A 437 -28.23 -12.13 10.59
CA ALA A 437 -29.68 -12.03 10.79
C ALA A 437 -30.05 -11.35 12.12
N HIS A 438 -29.35 -11.69 13.21
CA HIS A 438 -29.52 -10.99 14.48
C HIS A 438 -29.14 -9.51 14.37
N LYS A 439 -28.03 -9.18 13.69
CA LYS A 439 -27.63 -7.78 13.47
C LYS A 439 -28.66 -7.01 12.65
N VAL A 440 -29.22 -7.60 11.60
CA VAL A 440 -30.30 -7.03 10.78
C VAL A 440 -31.55 -6.73 11.63
N ARG A 441 -31.96 -7.66 12.50
CA ARG A 441 -33.09 -7.46 13.43
C ARG A 441 -32.81 -6.36 14.44
N ARG A 442 -31.63 -6.35 15.07
CA ARG A 442 -31.23 -5.29 16.03
C ARG A 442 -31.26 -3.89 15.41
N LEU A 443 -30.90 -3.77 14.14
CA LEU A 443 -30.89 -2.51 13.41
C LEU A 443 -32.28 -2.10 12.87
N GLY A 444 -33.33 -2.90 13.10
CA GLY A 444 -34.68 -2.63 12.59
C GLY A 444 -34.76 -2.61 11.07
N LEU A 445 -33.87 -3.33 10.37
CA LEU A 445 -33.83 -3.39 8.91
C LEU A 445 -34.84 -4.41 8.34
N SER A 446 -35.38 -5.25 9.21
CA SER A 446 -36.55 -6.09 8.92
C SER A 446 -37.80 -5.38 9.44
N SER A 447 -38.82 -5.25 8.59
CA SER A 447 -40.18 -4.98 9.09
C SER A 447 -40.63 -6.20 9.91
N ASP A 448 -41.19 -5.98 11.09
CA ASP A 448 -41.69 -7.01 12.00
C ASP A 448 -42.97 -7.69 11.50
N ASP A 449 -43.47 -7.32 10.32
CA ASP A 449 -44.62 -8.00 9.73
C ASP A 449 -44.20 -9.33 9.14
N SER A 450 -44.48 -10.37 9.91
CA SER A 450 -44.69 -11.76 9.49
C SER A 450 -45.75 -11.87 8.39
N ASN A 451 -45.44 -11.35 7.21
CA ASN A 451 -46.12 -11.63 5.96
C ASN A 451 -45.05 -12.02 4.94
N TYR A 452 -44.75 -13.31 4.94
CA TYR A 452 -44.23 -13.99 3.77
C TYR A 452 -45.29 -13.89 2.67
N LEU A 453 -45.27 -12.78 1.92
CA LEU A 453 -45.55 -12.63 0.48
C LEU A 453 -46.11 -11.24 0.14
N ILE A 454 -45.40 -10.60 -0.80
CA ILE A 454 -45.87 -9.67 -1.85
C ILE A 454 -47.02 -8.74 -1.45
N GLN A 455 -46.67 -7.53 -1.02
CA GLN A 455 -47.52 -6.37 -1.27
C GLN A 455 -46.99 -5.67 -2.52
N ASN A 456 -47.87 -5.48 -3.50
CA ASN A 456 -47.63 -4.71 -4.71
C ASN A 456 -47.41 -3.24 -4.35
N ASP A 457 -46.19 -2.85 -4.01
CA ASP A 457 -45.85 -1.44 -3.89
C ASP A 457 -44.94 -1.05 -5.05
N MET A 458 -45.60 -0.51 -6.08
CA MET A 458 -44.99 0.46 -6.98
C MET A 458 -44.55 1.64 -6.13
N GLU A 459 -43.25 1.76 -5.83
CA GLU A 459 -42.46 3.00 -5.94
C GLU A 459 -41.03 2.87 -5.36
N THR A 460 -40.09 3.47 -6.08
CA THR A 460 -38.76 3.99 -5.66
C THR A 460 -37.76 3.08 -4.94
N SER A 461 -36.77 2.59 -5.71
CA SER A 461 -35.33 2.33 -5.40
C SER A 461 -34.88 1.62 -4.10
N VAL A 462 -35.76 1.31 -3.16
CA VAL A 462 -35.48 0.69 -1.84
C VAL A 462 -35.77 -0.82 -1.84
N THR A 463 -36.32 -1.34 -2.93
CA THR A 463 -36.85 -2.71 -3.06
C THR A 463 -35.79 -3.81 -3.16
N GLY A 464 -34.57 -3.50 -3.61
CA GLY A 464 -33.48 -4.47 -3.67
C GLY A 464 -32.96 -4.89 -2.29
N SER A 465 -32.92 -3.93 -1.36
CA SER A 465 -32.32 -4.12 -0.03
C SER A 465 -33.18 -4.99 0.88
N THR A 466 -34.49 -4.77 0.89
CA THR A 466 -35.45 -5.58 1.65
C THR A 466 -35.62 -6.98 1.06
N SER A 467 -35.46 -7.14 -0.25
CA SER A 467 -35.47 -8.45 -0.92
C SER A 467 -34.30 -9.34 -0.46
N ALA A 468 -33.08 -8.79 -0.38
CA ALA A 468 -31.91 -9.54 0.08
C ALA A 468 -32.06 -10.03 1.54
N ILE A 469 -32.63 -9.20 2.41
CA ILE A 469 -32.92 -9.56 3.80
C ILE A 469 -33.95 -10.68 3.88
N LYS A 470 -35.04 -10.61 3.09
CA LYS A 470 -36.04 -11.68 3.01
C LYS A 470 -35.43 -13.00 2.54
N ILE A 471 -34.54 -12.95 1.54
CA ILE A 471 -33.82 -14.14 1.04
C ILE A 471 -33.01 -14.79 2.18
N LEU A 472 -32.30 -14.01 3.00
CA LEU A 472 -31.52 -14.55 4.12
C LEU A 472 -32.39 -15.35 5.08
N PHE A 473 -33.54 -14.80 5.48
CA PHE A 473 -34.46 -15.50 6.39
C PHE A 473 -35.03 -16.78 5.76
N TYR A 474 -35.43 -16.75 4.49
CA TYR A 474 -35.85 -17.96 3.78
C TYR A 474 -34.76 -19.03 3.72
N LEU A 475 -33.51 -18.64 3.49
CA LEU A 475 -32.38 -19.58 3.44
C LEU A 475 -32.07 -20.18 4.83
N LEU A 476 -32.19 -19.38 5.90
CA LEU A 476 -32.06 -19.86 7.28
C LEU A 476 -33.20 -20.81 7.67
N ASP A 477 -34.44 -20.50 7.30
CA ASP A 477 -35.59 -21.35 7.58
C ASP A 477 -35.49 -22.68 6.82
N LEU A 478 -35.00 -22.65 5.57
CA LEU A 478 -34.71 -23.86 4.79
C LEU A 478 -33.56 -24.67 5.42
N ALA A 479 -32.52 -24.03 5.92
CA ALA A 479 -31.44 -24.72 6.63
C ALA A 479 -31.96 -25.43 7.89
N ALA A 480 -32.79 -24.75 8.69
CA ALA A 480 -33.44 -25.34 9.86
C ALA A 480 -34.32 -26.55 9.49
N PHE A 481 -35.02 -26.50 8.36
CA PHE A 481 -35.75 -27.65 7.83
C PHE A 481 -34.82 -28.84 7.57
N PHE A 482 -33.72 -28.65 6.84
CA PHE A 482 -32.77 -29.73 6.56
C PHE A 482 -32.13 -30.28 7.85
N ASP A 483 -31.82 -29.43 8.83
CA ASP A 483 -31.27 -29.87 10.10
C ASP A 483 -32.29 -30.71 10.91
N LEU A 484 -33.59 -30.42 10.81
CA LEU A 484 -34.67 -31.25 11.40
C LEU A 484 -34.81 -32.61 10.71
N VAL A 485 -34.60 -32.66 9.39
CA VAL A 485 -34.63 -33.89 8.59
C VAL A 485 -33.45 -34.79 8.95
N ASP A 486 -32.25 -34.23 9.04
CA ASP A 486 -31.03 -34.96 9.44
C ASP A 486 -31.11 -35.45 10.89
N ALA A 487 -31.78 -34.71 11.78
CA ALA A 487 -32.07 -35.14 13.15
C ALA A 487 -33.21 -36.16 13.27
N GLU A 488 -33.75 -36.67 12.15
CA GLU A 488 -34.88 -37.61 12.05
C GLU A 488 -36.18 -37.13 12.76
N ARG A 489 -36.34 -35.82 12.96
CA ARG A 489 -37.52 -35.21 13.58
C ARG A 489 -38.61 -34.93 12.53
N TRP A 490 -39.10 -35.99 11.89
CA TRP A 490 -39.99 -35.92 10.72
C TRP A 490 -41.22 -35.04 10.90
N GLN A 491 -41.92 -35.13 12.04
CA GLN A 491 -43.14 -34.35 12.26
C GLN A 491 -42.85 -32.85 12.36
N ALA A 492 -41.81 -32.48 13.12
CA ALA A 492 -41.39 -31.09 13.25
C ALA A 492 -40.90 -30.52 11.90
N ALA A 493 -40.20 -31.33 11.09
CA ALA A 493 -39.77 -30.94 9.75
C ALA A 493 -40.97 -30.66 8.81
N ILE A 494 -42.01 -31.51 8.86
CA ILE A 494 -43.25 -31.32 8.08
C ILE A 494 -43.98 -30.05 8.53
N ASP A 495 -44.14 -29.85 9.83
CA ASP A 495 -44.83 -28.67 10.37
C ASP A 495 -44.09 -27.36 10.02
N HIS A 496 -42.75 -27.38 10.05
CA HIS A 496 -41.92 -26.23 9.70
C HIS A 496 -41.99 -25.88 8.21
N ILE A 497 -41.93 -26.87 7.30
CA ILE A 497 -42.04 -26.60 5.86
C ILE A 497 -43.47 -26.18 5.45
N ASP A 498 -44.48 -26.63 6.20
CA ASP A 498 -45.88 -26.20 6.00
C ASP A 498 -46.08 -24.73 6.36
N GLN A 499 -45.43 -24.26 7.43
CA GLN A 499 -45.43 -22.84 7.81
C GLN A 499 -44.79 -21.94 6.75
N LEU A 500 -43.78 -22.45 6.02
CA LEU A 500 -43.12 -21.70 4.95
C LEU A 500 -44.02 -21.56 3.70
N GLY A 501 -45.07 -22.37 3.56
CA GLY A 501 -46.02 -22.28 2.45
C GLY A 501 -45.42 -22.52 1.05
N LEU A 502 -44.27 -23.19 0.98
CA LEU A 502 -43.53 -23.39 -0.27
C LEU A 502 -44.06 -24.56 -1.11
N PHE A 503 -44.70 -25.55 -0.46
CA PHE A 503 -45.18 -26.77 -1.10
C PHE A 503 -46.66 -27.02 -0.84
N PRO A 504 -47.36 -27.73 -1.75
CA PRO A 504 -48.76 -28.09 -1.57
C PRO A 504 -49.01 -28.95 -0.31
N ILE A 505 -49.93 -28.49 0.54
CA ILE A 505 -50.38 -29.20 1.74
C ILE A 505 -51.52 -30.17 1.41
N ASN A 506 -52.37 -29.81 0.44
CA ASN A 506 -53.54 -30.59 0.03
C ASN A 506 -53.50 -30.98 -1.45
N SER A 507 -54.31 -31.97 -1.83
CA SER A 507 -54.43 -32.48 -3.19
C SER A 507 -55.34 -31.64 -4.09
N GLN A 508 -55.70 -30.42 -3.69
CA GLN A 508 -56.55 -29.54 -4.50
C GLN A 508 -55.73 -28.91 -5.63
N ALA A 509 -56.26 -28.93 -6.85
CA ALA A 509 -55.58 -28.40 -8.03
C ALA A 509 -55.23 -26.90 -7.90
N SER A 510 -56.08 -26.12 -7.24
CA SER A 510 -55.85 -24.69 -6.96
C SER A 510 -54.61 -24.43 -6.10
N ASN A 511 -54.38 -25.25 -5.07
CA ASN A 511 -53.20 -25.12 -4.20
C ASN A 511 -51.92 -25.50 -4.93
N VAL A 512 -51.97 -26.57 -5.74
CA VAL A 512 -50.84 -26.99 -6.58
C VAL A 512 -50.46 -25.90 -7.59
N GLU A 513 -51.44 -25.26 -8.22
CA GLU A 513 -51.22 -24.15 -9.16
C GLU A 513 -50.68 -22.90 -8.48
N PHE A 514 -51.21 -22.55 -7.31
CA PHE A 514 -50.70 -21.43 -6.51
C PHE A 514 -49.23 -21.63 -6.13
N CYS A 515 -48.87 -22.81 -5.61
CA CYS A 515 -47.48 -23.12 -5.25
C CYS A 515 -46.55 -23.06 -6.48
N ALA A 516 -47.01 -23.53 -7.65
CA ALA A 516 -46.21 -23.51 -8.89
C ALA A 516 -45.99 -22.09 -9.43
N MET A 517 -47.01 -21.24 -9.31
CA MET A 517 -46.90 -19.80 -9.60
C MET A 517 -45.91 -19.14 -8.64
N LEU A 518 -46.03 -19.42 -7.34
CA LEU A 518 -45.13 -18.89 -6.31
C LEU A 518 -43.67 -19.28 -6.58
N PHE A 519 -43.40 -20.54 -6.93
CA PHE A 519 -42.05 -21.02 -7.28
C PHE A 519 -41.41 -20.21 -8.41
N SER A 520 -42.21 -19.79 -9.39
CA SER A 520 -41.75 -18.99 -10.53
C SER A 520 -41.41 -17.54 -10.15
N GLN A 521 -41.98 -17.04 -9.05
CA GLN A 521 -41.75 -15.69 -8.52
C GLN A 521 -40.61 -15.62 -7.49
N LEU A 522 -40.17 -16.76 -6.93
CA LEU A 522 -39.10 -16.80 -5.94
C LEU A 522 -37.73 -16.44 -6.55
N PRO A 523 -36.83 -15.78 -5.80
CA PRO A 523 -35.45 -15.52 -6.24
C PRO A 523 -34.65 -16.80 -6.52
N ASP A 524 -33.74 -16.76 -7.48
CA ASP A 524 -32.93 -17.91 -7.91
C ASP A 524 -32.18 -18.58 -6.74
N LEU A 525 -31.66 -17.77 -5.80
CA LEU A 525 -30.93 -18.26 -4.62
C LEU A 525 -31.80 -19.12 -3.70
N VAL A 526 -33.09 -18.81 -3.59
CA VAL A 526 -34.06 -19.60 -2.82
C VAL A 526 -34.54 -20.79 -3.64
N ARG A 527 -34.68 -20.64 -4.96
CA ARG A 527 -35.15 -21.71 -5.85
C ARG A 527 -34.21 -22.91 -5.93
N ARG A 528 -32.89 -22.68 -5.89
CA ARG A 528 -31.85 -23.73 -5.98
C ARG A 528 -31.98 -24.86 -4.94
N PRO A 529 -32.19 -24.59 -3.63
CA PRO A 529 -32.37 -25.64 -2.63
C PRO A 529 -33.74 -26.34 -2.64
N LEU A 530 -34.79 -25.76 -3.27
CA LEU A 530 -36.15 -26.30 -3.22
C LEU A 530 -36.32 -27.72 -3.79
N PRO A 531 -35.66 -28.11 -4.91
CA PRO A 531 -35.67 -29.50 -5.37
C PRO A 531 -35.27 -30.51 -4.30
N TRP A 532 -34.24 -30.18 -3.52
CA TRP A 532 -33.75 -31.04 -2.44
C TRP A 532 -34.67 -30.99 -1.22
N ALA A 533 -35.26 -29.83 -0.93
CA ALA A 533 -36.25 -29.70 0.13
C ALA A 533 -37.51 -30.53 -0.15
N LEU A 534 -37.93 -30.56 -1.42
CA LEU A 534 -39.04 -31.40 -1.89
C LEU A 534 -38.74 -32.89 -1.70
N TYR A 535 -37.54 -33.32 -2.08
CA TYR A 535 -37.08 -34.69 -1.89
C TYR A 535 -37.01 -35.07 -0.40
N ALA A 536 -36.47 -34.20 0.44
CA ALA A 536 -36.44 -34.37 1.89
C ALA A 536 -37.84 -34.43 2.49
N LEU A 537 -38.79 -33.62 2.01
CA LEU A 537 -40.19 -33.68 2.43
C LEU A 537 -40.84 -35.02 2.07
N MET A 538 -40.63 -35.53 0.86
CA MET A 538 -41.11 -36.87 0.49
C MET A 538 -40.49 -37.97 1.34
N ARG A 539 -39.20 -37.86 1.72
CA ARG A 539 -38.59 -38.77 2.70
C ARG A 539 -39.28 -38.69 4.07
N CYS A 540 -39.60 -37.50 4.56
CA CYS A 540 -40.33 -37.32 5.82
C CYS A 540 -41.73 -37.98 5.77
N LEU A 541 -42.45 -37.80 4.66
CA LEU A 541 -43.77 -38.39 4.45
C LEU A 541 -43.70 -39.92 4.37
N SER A 542 -42.72 -40.47 3.65
CA SER A 542 -42.48 -41.91 3.56
C SER A 542 -42.11 -42.52 4.92
N ALA A 543 -41.19 -41.89 5.67
CA ALA A 543 -40.82 -42.34 7.01
C ALA A 543 -42.00 -42.29 8.01
N LYS A 544 -42.82 -41.23 7.94
CA LYS A 544 -44.06 -41.11 8.72
C LYS A 544 -45.06 -42.20 8.34
N CYS A 545 -45.24 -42.47 7.04
CA CYS A 545 -46.09 -43.56 6.54
C CYS A 545 -45.63 -44.91 7.08
N GLY A 546 -44.33 -45.23 6.95
CA GLY A 546 -43.71 -46.47 7.43
C GLY A 546 -43.86 -46.70 8.94
N ARG A 547 -43.74 -45.65 9.75
CA ARG A 547 -43.99 -45.74 11.20
C ARG A 547 -45.46 -46.07 11.51
N VAL A 548 -46.41 -45.45 10.82
CA VAL A 548 -47.85 -45.71 11.03
C VAL A 548 -48.25 -47.12 10.56
N THR A 549 -47.66 -47.62 9.48
CA THR A 549 -47.88 -49.01 9.01
C THR A 549 -47.23 -50.05 9.94
N SER A 550 -46.03 -49.79 10.47
CA SER A 550 -45.38 -50.70 11.43
C SER A 550 -46.13 -50.78 12.77
N VAL A 551 -46.65 -49.66 13.27
CA VAL A 551 -47.46 -49.66 14.50
C VAL A 551 -48.78 -50.42 14.31
N THR A 552 -49.39 -50.33 13.12
CA THR A 552 -50.65 -51.05 12.81
C THR A 552 -50.46 -52.54 12.51
N SER A 553 -49.28 -53.00 12.07
CA SER A 553 -49.00 -54.43 11.88
C SER A 553 -48.76 -55.19 13.19
N ASN A 554 -48.30 -54.50 14.24
CA ASN A 554 -48.02 -55.09 15.56
C ASN A 554 -49.19 -54.97 16.56
N GLY A 555 -50.20 -54.13 16.28
CA GLY A 555 -51.39 -53.96 17.12
C GLY A 555 -52.63 -54.64 16.53
N THR A 556 -53.31 -55.48 17.30
CA THR A 556 -54.46 -56.31 16.89
C THR A 556 -55.77 -55.54 16.58
N ARG A 557 -55.75 -54.20 16.45
CA ARG A 557 -56.91 -53.42 15.96
C ARG A 557 -56.41 -52.24 15.11
N ALA A 558 -56.70 -52.29 13.81
CA ALA A 558 -56.44 -51.17 12.90
C ALA A 558 -57.43 -50.03 13.20
N ASP A 559 -56.95 -48.97 13.84
CA ASP A 559 -57.72 -47.76 14.12
C ASP A 559 -58.09 -47.05 12.80
N SER A 560 -59.35 -46.63 12.67
CA SER A 560 -59.86 -45.87 11.51
C SER A 560 -59.07 -44.58 11.29
N THR A 561 -58.58 -43.98 12.37
CA THR A 561 -57.68 -42.83 12.44
C THR A 561 -56.35 -43.08 11.72
N SER A 562 -55.73 -44.25 11.88
CA SER A 562 -54.46 -44.58 11.20
C SER A 562 -54.64 -44.74 9.69
N LYS A 563 -55.78 -45.32 9.25
CA LYS A 563 -56.11 -45.43 7.82
C LYS A 563 -56.35 -44.06 7.19
N MET A 564 -57.02 -43.16 7.91
CA MET A 564 -57.27 -41.80 7.44
C MET A 564 -55.95 -41.02 7.31
N ALA A 565 -55.05 -41.13 8.31
CA ALA A 565 -53.73 -40.51 8.27
C ALA A 565 -52.87 -41.02 7.10
N ILE A 566 -52.84 -42.33 6.83
CA ILE A 566 -52.13 -42.89 5.66
C ILE A 566 -52.71 -42.34 4.35
N SER A 567 -54.04 -42.23 4.26
CA SER A 567 -54.71 -41.69 3.06
C SER A 567 -54.36 -40.22 2.81
N GLU A 568 -54.22 -39.42 3.87
CA GLU A 568 -53.84 -38.01 3.80
C GLU A 568 -52.38 -37.84 3.36
N ILE A 569 -51.45 -38.63 3.94
CA ILE A 569 -50.03 -38.62 3.57
C ILE A 569 -49.87 -39.00 2.08
N ARG A 570 -50.61 -40.02 1.61
CA ARG A 570 -50.59 -40.43 0.20
C ARG A 570 -51.20 -39.39 -0.72
N SER A 571 -52.27 -38.73 -0.28
CA SER A 571 -52.90 -37.63 -1.02
C SER A 571 -51.92 -36.47 -1.22
N ARG A 572 -51.16 -36.14 -0.17
CA ARG A 572 -50.12 -35.11 -0.20
C ARG A 572 -48.94 -35.50 -1.08
N ALA A 573 -48.47 -36.74 -1.03
CA ALA A 573 -47.41 -37.25 -1.93
C ALA A 573 -47.79 -37.09 -3.42
N LYS A 574 -49.04 -37.44 -3.79
CA LYS A 574 -49.57 -37.21 -5.15
C LYS A 574 -49.62 -35.73 -5.52
N ALA A 575 -49.99 -34.85 -4.58
CA ALA A 575 -50.00 -33.41 -4.80
C ALA A 575 -48.58 -32.87 -5.08
N LEU A 576 -47.57 -33.38 -4.39
CA LEU A 576 -46.16 -33.04 -4.62
C LEU A 576 -45.68 -33.49 -6.01
N ILE A 577 -46.05 -34.70 -6.46
CA ILE A 577 -45.72 -35.16 -7.82
C ILE A 577 -46.41 -34.31 -8.89
N ALA A 578 -47.69 -33.97 -8.69
CA ALA A 578 -48.43 -33.08 -9.60
C ALA A 578 -47.81 -31.68 -9.67
N TYR A 579 -47.34 -31.15 -8.53
CA TYR A 579 -46.61 -29.89 -8.44
C TYR A 579 -45.31 -29.92 -9.26
N VAL A 580 -44.51 -30.98 -9.15
CA VAL A 580 -43.30 -31.15 -9.97
C VAL A 580 -43.59 -31.09 -11.47
N GLY A 581 -44.68 -31.71 -11.92
CA GLY A 581 -45.08 -31.67 -13.33
C GLY A 581 -45.51 -30.29 -13.84
N ARG A 582 -45.83 -29.35 -12.93
CA ARG A 582 -46.31 -27.99 -13.23
C ARG A 582 -45.18 -26.95 -13.17
N ILE A 583 -44.02 -27.29 -12.60
CA ILE A 583 -42.89 -26.36 -12.47
C ILE A 583 -42.18 -26.20 -13.83
N PRO A 584 -41.87 -24.96 -14.26
CA PRO A 584 -41.22 -24.71 -15.56
C PRO A 584 -39.75 -25.20 -15.64
N HIS A 585 -39.06 -25.34 -14.51
CA HIS A 585 -37.71 -25.91 -14.45
C HIS A 585 -37.73 -27.44 -14.34
N ARG A 586 -37.04 -28.14 -15.25
CA ARG A 586 -36.80 -29.58 -15.09
C ARG A 586 -35.93 -29.84 -13.86
N LEU A 587 -36.47 -30.54 -12.88
CA LEU A 587 -35.70 -31.04 -11.73
C LEU A 587 -34.57 -31.97 -12.20
N PRO A 588 -33.48 -32.10 -11.43
CA PRO A 588 -32.50 -33.17 -11.63
C PRO A 588 -33.19 -34.53 -11.75
N SER A 589 -32.77 -35.35 -12.72
CA SER A 589 -33.38 -36.65 -13.03
C SER A 589 -33.36 -37.60 -11.83
N GLU A 590 -32.34 -37.51 -10.99
CA GLU A 590 -32.18 -38.28 -9.75
C GLU A 590 -33.28 -37.97 -8.74
N ILE A 591 -33.58 -36.67 -8.55
CA ILE A 591 -34.64 -36.21 -7.65
C ILE A 591 -35.99 -36.69 -8.18
N TYR A 592 -36.25 -36.55 -9.48
CA TYR A 592 -37.50 -37.00 -10.08
C TYR A 592 -37.71 -38.52 -9.94
N ALA A 593 -36.69 -39.32 -10.24
CA ALA A 593 -36.73 -40.78 -10.09
C ALA A 593 -36.87 -41.20 -8.61
N GLY A 594 -36.22 -40.49 -7.70
CA GLY A 594 -36.34 -40.72 -6.26
C GLY A 594 -37.74 -40.42 -5.74
N LEU A 595 -38.34 -39.31 -6.18
CA LEU A 595 -39.70 -38.91 -5.81
C LEU A 595 -40.74 -39.93 -6.30
N THR A 596 -40.65 -40.39 -7.55
CA THR A 596 -41.59 -41.38 -8.09
C THR A 596 -41.42 -42.75 -7.45
N ARG A 597 -40.19 -43.16 -7.11
CA ARG A 597 -39.94 -44.39 -6.34
C ARG A 597 -40.59 -44.33 -4.96
N MET A 598 -40.41 -43.24 -4.22
CA MET A 598 -41.01 -43.08 -2.89
C MET A 598 -42.54 -43.01 -2.93
N ASP A 599 -43.11 -42.36 -3.96
CA ASP A 599 -44.57 -42.37 -4.16
C ASP A 599 -45.09 -43.79 -4.39
N MET A 600 -44.39 -44.60 -5.21
CA MET A 600 -44.72 -46.01 -5.42
C MET A 600 -44.58 -46.87 -4.16
N GLU A 601 -43.57 -46.63 -3.33
CA GLU A 601 -43.39 -47.32 -2.03
C GLU A 601 -44.49 -46.97 -1.02
N MET A 602 -45.19 -45.84 -1.20
CA MET A 602 -46.28 -45.39 -0.34
C MET A 602 -47.68 -45.82 -0.83
N ILE A 603 -47.80 -46.37 -2.03
CA ILE A 603 -49.05 -46.96 -2.60
C ILE A 603 -49.30 -48.32 -1.98
#